data_AF-A0A7Y5FAD1-F1
#
_entry.id   AF-A0A7Y5FAD1-F1
#
_cell.length_a   1.000
_cell.length_b   1.000
_cell.length_c   1.000
_cell.angle_alpha   90.00
_cell.angle_beta   90.00
_cell.angle_gamma   90.00
#
_symmetry.space_group_name_H-M   'P 1'
#
loop_
_entity.id
_entity.type
_entity.pdbx_description
1 polymer ?
#
loop_
_entity_poly.entity_id
_entity_poly.type
_entity_poly.pdbx_seq_one_letter_code
_entity_poly.pdbx_strand_id
1 'polypeptide(L)'
;MKVKKVTRRAFLSSTAVAGATVTMGCPRPNLTNGVKVFKRSARGIHVSNAAKKNNFNKLYKTFLAAKRGRAHKGDHSYVVQLIISRQLFDTLFPNGNLVADLRHDL
;
A
#
# COMPACT_ATOMS: atom_id res chain seq x y z
N MET A 1 -7.93 -52.27 -8.16
CA MET A 1 -7.33 -51.39 -7.13
C MET A 1 -8.20 -50.15 -6.97
N LYS A 2 -8.73 -49.87 -5.76
CA LYS A 2 -9.53 -48.65 -5.49
C LYS A 2 -8.62 -47.59 -4.86
N VAL A 3 -8.50 -46.43 -5.52
CA VAL A 3 -7.75 -45.27 -4.99
C VAL A 3 -8.55 -44.65 -3.84
N LYS A 4 -7.98 -44.64 -2.63
CA LYS A 4 -8.60 -43.99 -1.46
C LYS A 4 -8.58 -42.47 -1.67
N LYS A 5 -9.75 -41.86 -1.84
CA LYS A 5 -9.91 -40.39 -1.87
C LYS A 5 -9.64 -39.82 -0.47
N VAL A 6 -8.55 -39.08 -0.33
CA VAL A 6 -8.25 -38.30 0.87
C VAL A 6 -9.28 -37.17 0.97
N THR A 7 -10.10 -37.18 2.01
CA THR A 7 -11.10 -36.13 2.27
C THR A 7 -10.45 -34.95 2.97
N ARG A 8 -10.88 -33.72 2.61
CA ARG A 8 -10.33 -32.42 3.07
C ARG A 8 -10.15 -32.26 4.59
N ARG A 9 -10.84 -33.06 5.41
CA ARG A 9 -10.70 -33.02 6.88
C ARG A 9 -9.39 -33.62 7.39
N ALA A 10 -8.78 -34.55 6.68
CA ALA A 10 -7.50 -35.16 7.09
C ALA A 10 -6.29 -34.23 6.86
N PHE A 11 -6.43 -33.19 6.02
CA PHE A 11 -5.36 -32.22 5.75
C PHE A 11 -5.25 -31.13 6.82
N LEU A 12 -6.32 -30.91 7.62
CA LEU A 12 -6.36 -29.86 8.65
C LEU A 12 -5.86 -30.30 10.02
N SER A 13 -5.67 -31.61 10.23
CA SER A 13 -5.24 -32.18 11.50
C SER A 13 -3.73 -32.41 11.62
N SER A 14 -2.93 -32.06 10.60
CA SER A 14 -1.47 -32.26 10.60
C SER A 14 -0.63 -31.00 10.85
N THR A 15 -1.25 -29.83 11.08
CA THR A 15 -0.53 -28.58 11.39
C THR A 15 -0.72 -28.15 12.84
N ALA A 16 -0.72 -29.10 13.77
CA ALA A 16 -0.89 -28.85 15.19
C ALA A 16 0.40 -29.14 16.00
N VAL A 17 1.57 -28.69 15.53
CA VAL A 17 2.75 -28.51 16.39
C VAL A 17 3.65 -27.40 15.83
N ALA A 18 3.52 -26.19 16.38
CA ALA A 18 4.60 -25.21 16.52
C ALA A 18 4.05 -23.99 17.29
N GLY A 19 4.03 -24.09 18.61
CA GLY A 19 4.10 -22.90 19.44
C GLY A 19 5.53 -22.36 19.41
N ALA A 20 5.70 -21.09 19.04
CA ALA A 20 6.74 -20.17 19.53
C ALA A 20 6.64 -18.85 18.74
N THR A 21 6.20 -17.81 19.44
CA THR A 21 6.53 -16.39 19.23
C THR A 21 7.19 -16.01 17.90
N VAL A 22 6.38 -15.46 16.99
CA VAL A 22 6.84 -14.31 16.23
C VAL A 22 5.69 -13.32 16.22
N THR A 23 5.69 -12.42 17.21
CA THR A 23 5.27 -11.05 16.93
C THR A 23 6.26 -10.54 15.88
N MET A 24 6.06 -10.94 14.62
CA MET A 24 6.53 -10.15 13.49
C MET A 24 5.71 -8.85 13.57
N GLY A 25 6.07 -8.00 14.52
CA GLY A 25 5.94 -6.58 14.34
C GLY A 25 6.57 -6.36 12.98
N CYS A 26 5.74 -6.11 11.98
CA CYS A 26 6.18 -5.83 10.63
C CYS A 26 7.40 -4.94 10.79
N PRO A 27 8.58 -5.32 10.28
CA PRO A 27 9.77 -4.52 10.46
C PRO A 27 9.38 -3.14 9.97
N ARG A 28 9.19 -2.19 10.89
CA ARG A 28 9.06 -0.80 10.52
C ARG A 28 10.44 -0.52 10.00
N PRO A 29 10.64 -0.32 8.68
CA PRO A 29 11.94 0.07 8.22
C PRO A 29 12.23 1.34 9.00
N ASN A 30 13.19 1.27 9.92
CA ASN A 30 13.71 2.43 10.62
C ASN A 30 14.47 3.17 9.53
N LEU A 31 13.72 3.92 8.73
CA LEU A 31 14.22 4.79 7.69
C LEU A 31 14.90 5.92 8.46
N THR A 32 16.15 5.69 8.84
CA THR A 32 17.04 6.67 9.46
C THR A 32 17.18 7.92 8.59
N ASN A 33 16.83 7.83 7.30
CA ASN A 33 16.68 8.93 6.34
C ASN A 33 15.29 8.94 5.67
N GLY A 34 14.23 8.74 6.44
CA GLY A 34 12.85 8.71 5.96
C GLY A 34 12.35 10.09 5.51
N VAL A 35 11.96 10.21 4.24
CA VAL A 35 11.34 11.43 3.71
C VAL A 35 9.83 11.31 3.74
N LYS A 36 9.16 12.38 4.18
CA LYS A 36 7.70 12.45 4.21
C LYS A 36 7.16 12.64 2.80
N VAL A 37 6.24 11.78 2.41
CA VAL A 37 5.42 11.91 1.20
C VAL A 37 3.95 11.75 1.55
N PHE A 38 3.06 12.07 0.62
CA PHE A 38 1.64 12.07 0.84
C PHE A 38 0.94 11.16 -0.17
N LYS A 39 -0.12 10.49 0.28
CA LYS A 39 -0.96 9.64 -0.55
C LYS A 39 -2.42 9.96 -0.27
N ARG A 40 -3.28 9.88 -1.27
CA ARG A 40 -4.73 9.92 -1.06
C ARG A 40 -5.21 8.53 -0.69
N SER A 41 -6.10 8.43 0.29
CA SER A 41 -6.68 7.17 0.74
C SER A 41 -8.17 7.32 0.91
N ALA A 42 -8.89 6.24 0.65
CA ALA A 42 -10.34 6.19 0.79
C ALA A 42 -10.70 4.81 1.31
N ARG A 43 -11.65 4.76 2.25
CA ARG A 43 -12.15 3.51 2.82
C ARG A 43 -13.61 3.34 2.47
N GLY A 44 -14.03 2.11 2.17
CA GLY A 44 -15.43 1.75 2.00
C GLY A 44 -15.82 1.26 0.60
N ILE A 45 -16.98 0.61 0.56
CA ILE A 45 -17.59 0.05 -0.64
C ILE A 45 -18.07 1.14 -1.61
N HIS A 46 -18.52 2.29 -1.09
CA HIS A 46 -19.10 3.39 -1.88
C HIS A 46 -18.07 4.29 -2.58
N VAL A 47 -16.77 4.06 -2.35
CA VAL A 47 -15.74 4.82 -3.06
C VAL A 47 -15.63 4.29 -4.49
N SER A 48 -15.69 5.22 -5.46
CA SER A 48 -15.57 4.90 -6.87
C SER A 48 -14.27 4.15 -7.18
N ASN A 49 -14.34 3.22 -8.14
CA ASN A 49 -13.15 2.49 -8.58
C ASN A 49 -12.08 3.42 -9.18
N ALA A 50 -12.51 4.51 -9.82
CA ALA A 50 -11.61 5.54 -10.33
C ALA A 50 -10.80 6.20 -9.20
N ALA A 51 -11.45 6.58 -8.09
CA ALA A 51 -10.77 7.14 -6.93
C ALA A 51 -9.80 6.12 -6.30
N LYS A 52 -10.23 4.86 -6.11
CA LYS A 52 -9.35 3.80 -5.59
C LYS A 52 -8.10 3.61 -6.45
N LYS A 53 -8.25 3.52 -7.78
CA LYS A 53 -7.14 3.38 -8.72
C LYS A 53 -6.22 4.61 -8.71
N ASN A 54 -6.77 5.82 -8.79
CA ASN A 54 -5.98 7.05 -8.76
C ASN A 54 -5.17 7.17 -7.45
N ASN A 55 -5.81 6.88 -6.32
CA ASN A 55 -5.19 6.90 -5.01
C ASN A 55 -4.07 5.86 -4.88
N PHE A 56 -4.28 4.65 -5.40
CA PHE A 56 -3.30 3.58 -5.30
C PHE A 56 -2.01 3.91 -6.05
N ASN A 57 -2.14 4.53 -7.23
CA ASN A 57 -1.02 4.75 -8.14
C ASN A 57 -0.30 6.09 -7.96
N LYS A 58 -0.85 7.04 -7.19
CA LYS A 58 -0.21 8.36 -7.03
C LYS A 58 0.41 8.58 -5.66
N LEU A 59 1.64 9.07 -5.67
CA LEU A 59 2.31 9.68 -4.52
C LEU A 59 2.55 11.16 -4.78
N TYR A 60 2.56 11.94 -3.71
CA TYR A 60 2.67 13.39 -3.76
C TYR A 60 3.79 13.86 -2.85
N LYS A 61 4.60 14.79 -3.35
CA LYS A 61 5.70 15.41 -2.59
C LYS A 61 5.19 16.31 -1.46
N THR A 62 4.02 16.94 -1.64
CA THR A 62 3.46 17.89 -0.68
C THR A 62 1.99 17.59 -0.38
N PHE A 63 1.55 18.01 0.82
CA PHE A 63 0.16 17.90 1.23
C PHE A 63 -0.79 18.65 0.27
N LEU A 64 -0.39 19.83 -0.19
CA LEU A 64 -1.19 20.65 -1.11
C LEU A 64 -1.36 19.97 -2.48
N ALA A 65 -0.31 19.34 -3.01
CA ALA A 65 -0.40 18.54 -4.23
C ALA A 65 -1.38 17.37 -4.06
N ALA A 66 -1.29 16.66 -2.92
CA ALA A 66 -2.23 15.57 -2.60
C ALA A 66 -3.68 16.04 -2.43
N LYS A 67 -3.90 17.25 -1.90
CA LYS A 67 -5.25 17.83 -1.74
C LYS A 67 -5.89 18.17 -3.10
N ARG A 68 -5.08 18.61 -4.07
CA ARG A 68 -5.50 18.95 -5.43
C ARG A 68 -5.65 17.73 -6.35
N GLY A 69 -4.92 16.64 -6.10
CA GLY A 69 -4.92 15.41 -6.91
C GLY A 69 -6.17 14.52 -6.80
N ARG A 70 -7.36 15.10 -6.74
CA ARG A 70 -8.64 14.36 -6.71
C ARG A 70 -8.87 13.63 -8.03
N ALA A 71 -9.49 12.45 -7.97
CA ALA A 71 -9.83 11.70 -9.18
C ALA A 71 -11.01 12.32 -9.95
N HIS A 72 -12.00 12.86 -9.22
CA HIS A 72 -13.18 13.55 -9.76
C HIS A 72 -13.76 14.50 -8.69
N LYS A 73 -14.71 15.37 -9.06
CA LYS A 73 -15.28 16.41 -8.18
C LYS A 73 -15.89 15.85 -6.87
N GLY A 74 -16.45 14.65 -6.91
CA GLY A 74 -17.03 13.92 -5.76
C GLY A 74 -16.07 12.96 -5.03
N ASP A 75 -14.75 13.07 -5.22
CA ASP A 75 -13.80 12.23 -4.50
C ASP A 75 -13.63 12.70 -3.03
N HIS A 76 -14.12 11.88 -2.09
CA HIS A 76 -14.02 12.11 -0.65
C HIS A 76 -12.77 11.47 0.00
N SER A 77 -11.76 11.11 -0.80
CA SER A 77 -10.50 10.58 -0.26
C SER A 77 -9.80 11.59 0.65
N TYR A 78 -9.22 11.10 1.74
CA TYR A 78 -8.42 11.86 2.68
C TYR A 78 -6.94 11.75 2.34
N VAL A 79 -6.13 12.72 2.79
CA VAL A 79 -4.68 12.71 2.59
C VAL A 79 -4.01 12.02 3.78
N VAL A 80 -3.10 11.10 3.49
CA VAL A 80 -2.32 10.33 4.47
C VAL A 80 -0.85 10.61 4.24
N GLN A 81 -0.10 10.79 5.33
CA GLN A 81 1.36 10.88 5.29
C GLN A 81 1.98 9.49 5.30
N LEU A 82 2.96 9.28 4.43
CA LEU A 82 3.80 8.10 4.37
C LEU A 82 5.27 8.53 4.53
N ILE A 83 6.11 7.60 4.97
CA ILE A 83 7.55 7.80 5.08
C ILE A 83 8.20 6.79 4.13
N ILE A 84 9.03 7.28 3.21
CA ILE A 84 9.78 6.46 2.24
C ILE A 84 11.28 6.74 2.35
N SER A 85 12.11 5.85 1.80
CA SER A 85 13.56 6.09 1.77
C SER A 85 13.92 7.30 0.91
N ARG A 86 15.03 7.96 1.25
CA ARG A 86 15.53 9.08 0.47
C ARG A 86 15.84 8.70 -0.99
N GLN A 87 16.44 7.53 -1.22
CA GLN A 87 16.70 7.02 -2.56
C GLN A 87 15.40 6.88 -3.38
N LEU A 88 14.37 6.25 -2.81
CA LEU A 88 13.08 6.12 -3.49
C LEU A 88 12.41 7.48 -3.73
N PHE A 89 12.56 8.42 -2.81
CA PHE A 89 12.06 9.77 -2.97
C PHE A 89 12.73 10.49 -4.15
N ASP A 90 14.06 10.40 -4.25
CA ASP A 90 14.83 11.06 -5.31
C ASP A 90 14.52 10.41 -6.69
N THR A 91 14.28 9.10 -6.74
CA THR A 91 13.81 8.39 -7.96
C THR A 91 12.40 8.80 -8.37
N LEU A 92 11.46 8.91 -7.43
CA LEU A 92 10.05 9.20 -7.74
C LEU A 92 9.79 10.69 -8.03
N PHE A 93 10.59 11.60 -7.50
CA PHE A 93 10.38 13.04 -7.64
C PHE A 93 11.59 13.76 -8.27
N PRO A 94 12.05 13.34 -9.46
CA PRO A 94 13.15 14.00 -10.15
C PRO A 94 12.73 15.41 -10.60
N ASN A 95 13.70 16.31 -10.76
CA ASN A 95 13.53 17.62 -11.42
C ASN A 95 12.40 18.50 -10.88
N GLY A 96 12.03 18.35 -9.60
CA GLY A 96 10.99 19.18 -8.98
C GLY A 96 9.56 18.68 -9.18
N ASN A 97 9.37 17.48 -9.74
CA ASN A 97 8.04 16.87 -9.84
C ASN A 97 7.33 16.82 -8.48
N LEU A 98 6.03 17.15 -8.49
CA LEU A 98 5.19 17.19 -7.28
C LEU A 98 4.34 15.94 -7.11
N VAL A 99 4.18 15.16 -8.17
CA VAL A 99 3.36 13.95 -8.26
C VAL A 99 4.18 12.88 -8.94
N ALA A 100 4.16 11.68 -8.38
CA ALA A 100 4.73 10.47 -8.98
C ALA A 100 3.60 9.47 -9.26
N ASP A 101 3.56 8.90 -10.46
CA ASP A 101 2.67 7.81 -10.83
C ASP A 101 3.45 6.49 -10.82
N LEU A 102 3.12 5.64 -9.86
CA LEU A 102 3.77 4.36 -9.60
C LEU A 102 3.60 3.33 -10.74
N ARG A 103 2.82 3.64 -11.78
CA ARG A 103 2.73 2.83 -13.00
C ARG A 103 3.87 3.10 -13.99
N HIS A 104 4.48 4.27 -13.90
CA HIS A 104 5.46 4.76 -14.86
C HIS A 104 6.82 5.05 -14.20
N ASP A 105 6.80 5.44 -12.92
CA ASP A 105 7.98 5.92 -12.20
C ASP A 105 8.65 4.85 -11.32
N LEU A 106 8.21 3.58 -11.41
CA LEU A 106 8.78 2.41 -10.71
C LEU A 106 9.18 1.32 -11.71
#